data_AF-A0A2D7BSD9-F1
#
_entry.id   AF-A0A2D7BSD9-F1
#
_cell.length_a   1.000
_cell.length_b   1.000
_cell.length_c   1.000
_cell.angle_alpha   90.00
_cell.angle_beta   90.00
_cell.angle_gamma   90.00
#
_symmetry.space_group_name_H-M   'P 1'
#
loop_
_entity.id
_entity.type
_entity.pdbx_description
1 polymer ?
#
loop_
_entity_poly.entity_id
_entity_poly.type
_entity_poly.pdbx_seq_one_letter_code
_entity_poly.pdbx_strand_id
1 'polypeptide(L)'
;MKTLLIKAVFFLSLAILAQDNKSSHQNDHDPMRPYLSSDQLALDTEIKYAKCIRLQMAGLWDETAKLYTIIANRGHPTAQLHLGKQYVHGNGVSQSYAEAYKWFALSDTSIGNHFIELITEDMSINEINEAKKLIKNFKPSYK
;
A
#
# COMPACT_ATOMS: atom_id res chain seq x y z
N MET A 1 -32.35 5.14 -52.35
CA MET A 1 -32.32 4.24 -51.17
C MET A 1 -30.95 3.57 -50.93
N LYS A 2 -29.82 4.28 -51.05
CA LYS A 2 -28.48 3.69 -50.78
C LYS A 2 -27.61 4.46 -49.77
N THR A 3 -28.07 5.60 -49.26
CA THR A 3 -27.33 6.42 -48.29
C THR A 3 -27.73 6.18 -46.83
N LEU A 4 -28.80 5.43 -46.55
CA LEU A 4 -29.23 5.13 -45.17
C LEU A 4 -28.51 3.93 -44.54
N LEU A 5 -27.95 3.01 -45.33
CA LEU A 5 -27.33 1.77 -44.80
C LEU A 5 -25.90 1.96 -44.28
N ILE A 6 -25.17 3.00 -44.71
CA ILE A 6 -23.76 3.19 -44.32
C ILE A 6 -23.64 3.79 -42.91
N LYS A 7 -24.63 4.60 -42.46
CA LYS A 7 -24.61 5.19 -41.11
C LYS A 7 -24.92 4.17 -40.01
N ALA A 8 -25.71 3.13 -40.29
CA ALA A 8 -26.06 2.10 -39.31
C ALA A 8 -24.86 1.19 -38.96
N VAL A 9 -23.98 0.90 -39.92
CA VAL A 9 -22.78 0.07 -39.68
C VAL A 9 -21.74 0.81 -38.84
N PHE A 10 -21.62 2.13 -39.01
CA PHE A 10 -20.70 2.96 -38.21
C PHE A 10 -21.11 3.10 -36.74
N PHE A 11 -22.42 3.11 -36.44
CA PHE A 11 -22.89 3.14 -35.06
C PHE A 11 -22.78 1.77 -34.38
N LEU A 12 -22.89 0.67 -35.13
CA LEU A 12 -22.71 -0.68 -34.57
C LEU A 12 -21.24 -0.99 -34.25
N SER A 13 -20.27 -0.49 -35.03
CA SER A 13 -18.85 -0.69 -34.74
C SER A 13 -18.36 0.13 -33.53
N LEU A 14 -18.89 1.34 -33.34
CA LEU A 14 -18.62 2.17 -32.16
C LEU A 14 -19.20 1.59 -30.87
N ALA A 15 -20.33 0.87 -30.95
CA ALA A 15 -20.93 0.20 -29.80
C ALA A 15 -20.13 -1.03 -29.34
N ILE A 16 -19.51 -1.76 -30.27
CA ILE A 16 -18.67 -2.94 -29.96
C ILE A 16 -17.35 -2.49 -29.30
N LEU A 17 -16.79 -1.34 -29.69
CA LEU A 17 -15.58 -0.76 -29.07
C LEU A 17 -15.82 -0.18 -27.66
N ALA A 18 -17.07 0.08 -27.28
CA ALA A 18 -17.40 0.64 -25.96
C ALA A 18 -17.55 -0.41 -24.85
N GLN A 19 -17.60 -1.71 -25.21
CA GLN A 19 -17.79 -2.79 -24.23
C GLN A 19 -16.48 -3.37 -23.66
N ASP A 20 -15.32 -3.03 -24.22
CA ASP A 20 -14.03 -3.64 -23.85
C ASP A 20 -13.17 -2.83 -22.86
N ASN A 21 -13.72 -1.85 -22.14
CA ASN A 21 -12.92 -1.05 -21.20
C ASN A 21 -13.44 -0.99 -19.76
N LYS A 22 -14.10 -2.05 -19.31
CA LYS A 22 -14.08 -2.42 -17.90
C LYS A 22 -13.15 -3.61 -17.76
N SER A 23 -11.86 -3.36 -17.98
CA SER A 23 -10.82 -4.31 -17.62
C SER A 23 -10.98 -4.63 -16.13
N SER A 24 -11.05 -5.92 -15.84
CA SER A 24 -11.20 -6.50 -14.51
C SER A 24 -9.95 -6.34 -13.63
N HIS A 25 -9.13 -5.31 -13.85
CA HIS A 25 -7.91 -5.05 -13.08
C HIS A 25 -8.16 -4.24 -11.82
N GLN A 26 -9.33 -4.38 -11.19
CA GLN A 26 -9.61 -3.68 -9.94
C GLN A 26 -8.90 -4.34 -8.73
N ASN A 27 -8.16 -5.43 -8.93
CA ASN A 27 -7.47 -6.15 -7.87
C ASN A 27 -6.02 -6.57 -8.19
N ASP A 28 -5.45 -6.13 -9.31
CA ASP A 28 -4.02 -6.33 -9.62
C ASP A 28 -3.26 -5.03 -9.34
N HIS A 29 -3.46 -4.45 -8.15
CA HIS A 29 -2.61 -3.34 -7.70
C HIS A 29 -1.23 -3.92 -7.42
N ASP A 30 -0.36 -3.90 -8.44
CA ASP A 30 1.08 -4.10 -8.26
C ASP A 30 1.57 -2.95 -7.37
N PRO A 31 1.95 -3.21 -6.10
CA PRO A 31 2.38 -2.17 -5.17
C PRO A 31 3.70 -1.50 -5.61
N MET A 32 4.34 -1.97 -6.70
CA MET A 32 5.63 -1.52 -7.20
C MET A 32 5.60 -0.75 -8.54
N ARG A 33 4.44 -0.41 -9.12
CA ARG A 33 4.41 0.34 -10.41
C ARG A 33 3.65 1.69 -10.46
N PRO A 34 3.83 2.61 -9.50
CA PRO A 34 3.24 3.93 -9.60
C PRO A 34 3.80 4.78 -10.77
N TYR A 35 5.07 4.58 -11.16
CA TYR A 35 5.71 5.39 -12.22
C TYR A 35 5.21 5.11 -13.65
N LEU A 36 4.41 4.06 -13.83
CA LEU A 36 3.91 3.63 -15.15
C LEU A 36 2.38 3.48 -15.19
N SER A 37 1.68 3.77 -14.10
CA SER A 37 0.22 3.60 -14.02
C SER A 37 -0.50 4.94 -14.10
N SER A 38 -1.57 5.02 -14.89
CA SER A 38 -2.56 6.11 -14.84
C SER A 38 -3.53 5.97 -13.66
N ASP A 39 -3.21 5.13 -12.68
CA ASP A 39 -4.05 4.87 -11.51
C ASP A 39 -3.94 6.03 -10.51
N GLN A 40 -5.08 6.67 -10.25
CA GLN A 40 -5.21 7.76 -9.30
C GLN A 40 -4.80 7.34 -7.88
N LEU A 41 -5.04 6.07 -7.51
CA LEU A 41 -4.68 5.55 -6.19
C LEU A 41 -3.17 5.44 -6.02
N ALA A 42 -2.47 4.96 -7.05
CA ALA A 42 -1.02 4.86 -7.05
C ALA A 42 -0.37 6.25 -6.97
N LEU A 43 -0.86 7.22 -7.77
CA LEU A 43 -0.38 8.59 -7.71
C LEU A 43 -0.62 9.24 -6.33
N ASP A 44 -1.81 9.08 -5.76
CA ASP A 44 -2.13 9.57 -4.43
C ASP A 44 -1.24 8.96 -3.35
N THR A 45 -0.91 7.67 -3.48
CA THR A 45 -0.02 6.94 -2.58
C THR A 45 1.39 7.54 -2.59
N GLU A 46 1.96 7.80 -3.77
CA GLU A 46 3.29 8.41 -3.91
C GLU A 46 3.33 9.85 -3.41
N ILE A 47 2.30 10.65 -3.70
CA ILE A 47 2.21 12.03 -3.19
C ILE A 47 2.18 12.02 -1.67
N LYS A 48 1.40 11.12 -1.06
CA LYS A 48 1.38 10.95 0.40
C LYS A 48 2.74 10.49 0.93
N TYR A 49 3.41 9.56 0.25
CA TYR A 49 4.73 9.08 0.65
C TYR A 49 5.78 10.20 0.61
N ALA A 50 5.80 11.02 -0.45
CA ALA A 50 6.64 12.20 -0.53
C ALA A 50 6.36 13.21 0.61
N LYS A 51 5.07 13.37 0.99
CA LYS A 51 4.69 14.17 2.16
C LYS A 51 5.24 13.58 3.46
N CYS A 52 5.21 12.26 3.65
CA CYS A 52 5.81 11.61 4.83
C CYS A 52 7.29 11.97 4.98
N ILE A 53 8.08 11.88 3.91
CA ILE A 53 9.52 12.20 3.95
C ILE A 53 9.74 13.62 4.48
N ARG A 54 8.96 14.59 3.98
CA ARG A 54 9.03 15.97 4.44
C ARG A 54 8.63 16.15 5.91
N LEU A 55 7.53 15.53 6.32
CA LEU A 55 7.05 15.61 7.70
C LEU A 55 8.02 14.97 8.69
N GLN A 56 8.63 13.85 8.29
CA GLN A 56 9.65 13.14 9.07
C GLN A 56 10.89 14.02 9.30
N MET A 57 11.36 14.72 8.26
CA MET A 57 12.47 15.68 8.39
C MET A 57 12.13 16.85 9.32
N ALA A 58 10.85 17.20 9.44
CA ALA A 58 10.35 18.23 10.35
C ALA A 58 10.04 17.70 11.76
N GLY A 59 10.22 16.40 12.03
CA GLY A 59 9.90 15.77 13.31
C GLY A 59 8.39 15.69 13.62
N LEU A 60 7.52 15.82 12.60
CA LEU A 60 6.07 15.77 12.76
C LEU A 60 5.57 14.31 12.74
N TRP A 61 5.87 13.58 13.80
CA TRP A 61 5.73 12.12 13.85
C TRP A 61 4.27 11.65 13.83
N ASP A 62 3.34 12.34 14.51
CA ASP A 62 1.92 11.95 14.54
C ASP A 62 1.29 11.95 13.13
N GLU A 63 1.56 13.00 12.35
CA GLU A 63 1.07 13.09 10.97
C GLU A 63 1.78 12.09 10.05
N THR A 64 3.08 11.91 10.26
CA THR A 64 3.89 10.95 9.51
C THR A 64 3.36 9.52 9.70
N ALA A 65 3.12 9.10 10.94
CA ALA A 65 2.57 7.79 11.26
C ALA A 65 1.18 7.56 10.66
N LYS A 66 0.30 8.57 10.71
CA LYS A 66 -1.03 8.50 10.08
C LYS A 66 -0.93 8.25 8.57
N LEU A 67 -0.07 8.99 7.87
CA LEU A 67 0.11 8.81 6.43
C LEU A 67 0.78 7.47 6.10
N TYR A 68 1.83 7.08 6.82
CA TYR A 68 2.44 5.76 6.64
C TYR A 68 1.46 4.63 6.89
N THR A 69 0.55 4.75 7.86
CA THR A 69 -0.51 3.76 8.09
C THR A 69 -1.40 3.60 6.85
N ILE A 70 -1.83 4.71 6.24
CA ILE A 70 -2.66 4.65 5.02
C ILE A 70 -1.90 3.95 3.89
N ILE A 71 -0.65 4.38 3.63
CA ILE A 71 0.16 3.87 2.53
C ILE A 71 0.55 2.39 2.77
N ALA A 72 0.91 2.03 3.99
CA ALA A 72 1.27 0.66 4.37
C ALA A 72 0.08 -0.31 4.26
N ASN A 73 -1.14 0.16 4.56
CA ASN A 73 -2.37 -0.61 4.37
C ASN A 73 -2.66 -0.91 2.88
N ARG A 74 -2.15 -0.09 1.96
CA ARG A 74 -2.24 -0.32 0.50
C ARG A 74 -1.20 -1.32 -0.02
N GLY A 75 -0.36 -1.87 0.86
CA GLY A 75 0.65 -2.87 0.50
C GLY A 75 1.98 -2.29 0.05
N HIS A 76 2.23 -0.99 0.24
CA HIS A 76 3.48 -0.35 -0.19
C HIS A 76 4.66 -0.81 0.70
N PRO A 77 5.65 -1.56 0.18
CA PRO A 77 6.70 -2.19 0.99
C PRO A 77 7.52 -1.18 1.80
N THR A 78 7.94 -0.09 1.17
CA THR A 78 8.76 0.94 1.84
C THR A 78 8.00 1.66 2.96
N ALA A 79 6.70 1.89 2.82
CA ALA A 79 5.90 2.49 3.89
C ALA A 79 5.67 1.52 5.05
N GLN A 80 5.49 0.22 4.74
CA GLN A 80 5.41 -0.82 5.76
C GLN A 80 6.72 -0.89 6.58
N LEU A 81 7.89 -0.82 5.92
CA LEU A 81 9.18 -0.70 6.62
C LEU A 81 9.25 0.55 7.51
N HIS A 82 8.88 1.72 6.99
CA HIS A 82 8.93 2.95 7.77
C HIS A 82 7.96 2.93 8.95
N LEU A 83 6.76 2.39 8.77
CA LEU A 83 5.77 2.24 9.82
C LEU A 83 6.26 1.27 10.91
N GLY A 84 6.87 0.15 10.52
CA GLY A 84 7.52 -0.75 11.46
C GLY A 84 8.57 -0.03 12.31
N LYS A 85 9.41 0.81 11.69
CA LYS A 85 10.37 1.66 12.42
C LYS A 85 9.70 2.65 13.36
N GLN A 86 8.55 3.25 12.98
CA GLN A 86 7.82 4.14 13.89
C GLN A 86 7.35 3.39 15.15
N TYR A 87 6.84 2.16 14.99
CA TYR A 87 6.42 1.31 16.11
C TYR A 87 7.58 0.84 17.00
N VAL A 88 8.80 0.66 16.45
CA VAL A 88 10.00 0.38 17.25
C VAL A 88 10.34 1.57 18.15
N HIS A 89 10.28 2.79 17.63
CA HIS A 89 10.73 4.00 18.35
C HIS A 89 9.63 4.71 19.14
N GLY A 90 8.36 4.36 18.92
CA GLY A 90 7.22 5.10 19.48
C GLY A 90 7.01 6.48 18.85
N ASN A 91 7.41 6.66 17.59
CA ASN A 91 7.32 7.94 16.91
C ASN A 91 5.93 8.13 16.29
N GLY A 92 5.09 8.95 16.93
CA GLY A 92 3.73 9.25 16.47
C GLY A 92 2.75 8.08 16.60
N VAL A 93 3.20 6.99 17.23
CA VAL A 93 2.44 5.80 17.62
C VAL A 93 2.97 5.32 18.96
N SER A 94 2.16 4.61 19.74
CA SER A 94 2.67 3.89 20.91
C SER A 94 3.67 2.82 20.45
N GLN A 95 4.80 2.70 21.15
CA GLN A 95 5.78 1.66 20.87
C GLN A 95 5.13 0.27 20.95
N SER A 96 5.38 -0.58 19.96
CA SER A 96 4.89 -1.97 19.93
C SER A 96 5.75 -2.81 19.00
N TYR A 97 6.53 -3.74 19.56
CA TYR A 97 7.32 -4.67 18.76
C TYR A 97 6.46 -5.67 17.99
N ALA A 98 5.27 -6.01 18.50
CA ALA A 98 4.33 -6.87 17.77
C ALA A 98 3.80 -6.21 16.48
N GLU A 99 3.44 -4.92 16.52
CA GLU A 99 3.06 -4.17 15.31
C GLU A 99 4.28 -3.92 14.41
N ALA A 100 5.45 -3.61 14.98
CA ALA A 100 6.67 -3.46 14.19
C ALA A 100 7.01 -4.72 13.39
N TYR A 101 7.03 -5.87 14.04
CA TYR A 101 7.23 -7.18 13.41
C TYR A 101 6.25 -7.38 12.27
N LYS A 102 4.95 -7.18 12.51
CA LYS A 102 3.91 -7.32 11.48
C LYS A 102 4.24 -6.49 10.25
N TRP A 103 4.55 -5.20 10.42
CA TRP A 103 4.78 -4.32 9.28
C TRP A 103 6.08 -4.65 8.55
N PHE A 104 7.13 -5.05 9.28
CA PHE A 104 8.34 -5.57 8.64
C PHE A 104 8.07 -6.85 7.84
N ALA A 105 7.26 -7.77 8.36
CA ALA A 105 6.93 -9.02 7.69
C ALA A 105 6.08 -8.77 6.43
N LEU A 106 5.08 -7.90 6.52
CA LEU A 106 4.21 -7.54 5.40
C LEU A 106 4.94 -6.80 4.28
N SER A 107 6.10 -6.19 4.58
CA SER A 107 6.94 -5.55 3.55
C SER A 107 7.48 -6.53 2.51
N ASP A 108 7.59 -7.82 2.86
CA ASP A 108 8.17 -8.86 2.00
C ASP A 108 9.53 -8.46 1.39
N THR A 109 10.33 -7.73 2.17
CA THR A 109 11.68 -7.30 1.77
C THR A 109 12.74 -7.99 2.62
N SER A 110 13.93 -8.19 2.05
CA SER A 110 15.08 -8.70 2.81
C SER A 110 15.44 -7.79 4.01
N ILE A 111 15.25 -6.48 3.85
CA ILE A 111 15.46 -5.49 4.92
C ILE A 111 14.45 -5.69 6.05
N GLY A 112 13.18 -5.95 5.72
CA GLY A 112 12.14 -6.27 6.70
C GLY A 112 12.48 -7.53 7.51
N ASN A 113 12.95 -8.58 6.84
CA ASN A 113 13.39 -9.81 7.51
C ASN A 113 14.56 -9.56 8.47
N HIS A 114 15.54 -8.74 8.07
CA HIS A 114 16.64 -8.37 8.96
C HIS A 114 16.16 -7.57 10.18
N PHE A 115 15.22 -6.64 10.00
CA PHE A 115 14.63 -5.93 11.14
C PHE A 115 13.85 -6.87 12.06
N ILE A 116 13.15 -7.87 11.52
CA ILE A 116 12.49 -8.91 12.33
C ILE A 116 13.51 -9.63 13.19
N GLU A 117 14.59 -10.15 12.58
CA GLU A 117 15.66 -10.84 13.31
C GLU A 117 16.17 -9.97 14.47
N LEU A 118 16.48 -8.70 14.20
CA LEU A 118 16.97 -7.75 15.19
C LEU A 118 15.99 -7.56 16.35
N ILE A 119 14.72 -7.21 16.07
CA ILE A 119 13.76 -6.92 17.14
C ILE A 119 13.35 -8.18 17.91
N THR A 120 13.43 -9.37 17.29
CA THR A 120 13.06 -10.62 17.97
C THR A 120 14.01 -11.01 19.09
N GLU A 121 15.22 -10.46 19.12
CA GLU A 121 16.16 -10.64 20.24
C GLU A 121 15.60 -10.05 21.55
N ASP A 122 14.82 -8.97 21.46
CA ASP A 122 14.24 -8.26 22.60
C ASP A 122 12.76 -8.65 22.87
N MET A 123 12.12 -9.37 21.96
CA MET A 123 10.69 -9.72 22.08
C MET A 123 10.44 -10.91 22.99
N SER A 124 9.35 -10.84 23.76
CA SER A 124 8.79 -12.01 24.43
C SER A 124 8.07 -12.95 23.45
N ILE A 125 7.94 -14.22 23.84
CA ILE A 125 7.15 -15.20 23.07
C ILE A 125 5.69 -14.76 22.88
N ASN A 126 5.14 -14.01 23.84
CA ASN A 126 3.78 -13.48 23.76
C ASN A 126 3.65 -12.43 22.66
N GLU A 127 4.61 -11.51 22.56
CA GLU A 127 4.63 -10.48 21.50
C GLU A 127 4.85 -11.10 20.12
N ILE A 128 5.68 -12.14 20.00
CA ILE A 128 5.86 -12.88 18.75
C ILE A 128 4.55 -13.55 18.33
N ASN A 129 3.84 -14.17 19.27
CA ASN A 129 2.55 -14.79 18.99
C ASN A 129 1.48 -13.76 18.61
N GLU A 130 1.50 -12.59 19.26
CA GLU A 130 0.65 -11.46 18.90
C GLU A 130 0.95 -10.98 17.47
N ALA A 131 2.22 -10.74 17.12
CA ALA A 131 2.63 -10.34 15.78
C ALA A 131 2.11 -11.31 14.71
N LYS A 132 2.30 -12.62 14.91
CA LYS A 132 1.79 -13.68 14.02
C LYS A 132 0.27 -13.62 13.88
N LYS A 133 -0.46 -13.38 14.97
CA LYS A 133 -1.92 -13.20 14.94
C LYS A 133 -2.32 -11.95 14.17
N LEU A 134 -1.63 -10.83 14.36
CA LEU A 134 -1.90 -9.59 13.65
C LEU A 134 -1.67 -9.75 12.14
N ILE A 135 -0.58 -10.40 11.72
CA ILE A 135 -0.31 -10.73 10.31
C ILE A 135 -1.42 -11.60 9.73
N LYS A 136 -1.79 -12.69 10.42
CA LYS A 136 -2.86 -13.60 9.96
C LYS A 136 -4.19 -12.90 9.76
N ASN A 137 -4.50 -11.90 10.58
CA ASN A 137 -5.76 -11.17 10.54
C ASN A 137 -5.70 -9.90 9.67
N PHE A 138 -4.53 -9.57 9.12
CA PHE A 138 -4.35 -8.36 8.35
C PHE A 138 -5.15 -8.43 7.04
N LYS A 139 -5.84 -7.32 6.73
CA LYS A 139 -6.57 -7.15 5.47
C LYS A 139 -6.14 -5.81 4.87
N PRO A 140 -5.52 -5.79 3.68
CA PRO A 140 -5.18 -4.54 3.00
C PRO A 140 -6.39 -3.63 2.83
N SER A 141 -6.15 -2.32 2.84
CA SER A 141 -7.17 -1.31 2.61
C SER A 141 -6.71 -0.33 1.54
N TYR A 142 -7.49 -0.25 0.46
CA TYR A 142 -7.21 0.59 -0.71
C TYR A 142 -8.02 1.89 -0.71
N LYS A 143 -8.50 2.32 0.46
CA LYS A 143 -9.22 3.58 0.64
C LYS A 143 -8.29 4.79 0.65
#